data_AF-A0A7X3VGQ7-F1
#
_entry.id   AF-A0A7X3VGQ7-F1
#
_cell.length_a   1.000
_cell.length_b   1.000
_cell.length_c   1.000
_cell.angle_alpha   90.00
_cell.angle_beta   90.00
_cell.angle_gamma   90.00
#
_symmetry.space_group_name_H-M   'P 1'
#
loop_
_entity.id
_entity.type
_entity.pdbx_description
1 polymer ?
#
loop_
_entity_poly.entity_id
_entity_poly.type
_entity_poly.pdbx_seq_one_letter_code
_entity_poly.pdbx_strand_id
1 'polypeptide(L)'
;EVMVLLAGTNDIARGISQQTIQNNLSLIADLAVAHGVTPVFASILPVSDYHKTNNPNYERTPGRPPATILALNQWIADMCGRRGFVYLDYFAKTVDPDGYLQADLAADGLHPDGAGYQVMAPLAHDAIMRALESRKSAPRRKRFGIF
;
A
#
# COMPACT_ATOMS: atom_id res chain seq x y z
N GLU A 1 16.75 3.01 8.06
CA GLU A 1 16.50 1.98 7.03
C GLU A 1 15.35 2.42 6.12
N VAL A 2 14.81 1.54 5.27
CA VAL A 2 13.57 1.75 4.51
C VAL A 2 12.54 0.71 4.95
N MET A 3 11.29 1.13 5.09
CA MET A 3 10.16 0.24 5.39
C MET A 3 9.10 0.40 4.30
N VAL A 4 8.70 -0.72 3.68
CA VAL A 4 7.54 -0.77 2.79
C VAL A 4 6.31 -1.19 3.60
N LEU A 5 5.25 -0.38 3.56
CA LEU A 5 4.00 -0.67 4.26
C LEU A 5 2.86 -0.86 3.25
N LEU A 6 2.34 -2.08 3.20
CA LEU A 6 1.10 -2.45 2.52
C LEU A 6 0.10 -2.90 3.58
N ALA A 7 -0.90 -2.08 3.88
CA ALA A 7 -1.89 -2.34 4.94
C ALA A 7 -3.26 -1.75 4.58
N GLY A 8 -4.33 -2.33 5.12
CA GLY A 8 -5.70 -1.80 5.00
C GLY A 8 -6.73 -2.76 4.43
N THR A 9 -6.35 -3.76 3.62
CA THR A 9 -7.33 -4.69 2.99
C THR A 9 -8.18 -5.45 4.03
N ASN A 10 -7.59 -5.83 5.15
CA ASN A 10 -8.30 -6.53 6.23
C ASN A 10 -9.08 -5.57 7.14
N ASP A 11 -8.59 -4.33 7.31
CA ASP A 11 -9.30 -3.28 8.03
C ASP A 11 -10.63 -2.96 7.34
N ILE A 12 -10.61 -2.80 6.01
CA ILE A 12 -11.81 -2.62 5.18
C ILE A 12 -12.76 -3.80 5.38
N ALA A 13 -12.24 -5.03 5.26
CA ALA A 13 -13.03 -6.26 5.43
C ALA A 13 -13.70 -6.41 6.79
N ARG A 14 -13.10 -5.82 7.84
CA ARG A 14 -13.61 -5.84 9.22
C ARG A 14 -14.48 -4.63 9.54
N GLY A 15 -14.74 -3.74 8.58
CA GLY A 15 -15.53 -2.53 8.79
C GLY A 15 -14.85 -1.48 9.66
N ILE A 16 -13.52 -1.48 9.75
CA ILE A 16 -12.78 -0.42 10.43
C ILE A 16 -13.00 0.89 9.68
N SER A 17 -13.35 1.95 10.41
CA SER A 17 -13.62 3.25 9.79
C SER A 17 -12.41 3.77 9.02
N GLN A 18 -12.65 4.42 7.88
CA GLN A 18 -11.58 4.97 7.06
C GLN A 18 -10.71 5.94 7.87
N GLN A 19 -11.32 6.77 8.73
CA GLN A 19 -10.61 7.68 9.63
C GLN A 19 -9.67 6.94 10.58
N THR A 20 -10.10 5.82 11.16
CA THR A 20 -9.23 5.00 12.04
C THR A 20 -8.03 4.44 11.27
N ILE A 21 -8.24 3.95 10.05
CA ILE A 21 -7.15 3.43 9.20
C ILE A 21 -6.16 4.56 8.88
N GLN A 22 -6.65 5.73 8.47
CA GLN A 22 -5.85 6.91 8.17
C GLN A 22 -5.02 7.38 9.38
N ASN A 23 -5.62 7.40 10.56
CA ASN A 23 -4.93 7.74 11.80
C ASN A 23 -3.81 6.72 12.11
N ASN A 24 -4.09 5.42 11.99
CA ASN A 24 -3.11 4.37 12.22
C ASN A 24 -1.92 4.47 11.24
N LEU A 25 -2.20 4.68 9.94
CA LEU A 25 -1.15 4.87 8.93
C LEU A 25 -0.31 6.12 9.19
N SER A 26 -0.94 7.21 9.64
CA SER A 26 -0.24 8.45 10.01
C SER A 26 0.67 8.25 11.22
N LEU A 27 0.21 7.53 12.24
CA LEU A 27 1.01 7.19 13.42
C LEU A 27 2.21 6.29 13.06
N ILE A 28 2.02 5.30 12.19
CA ILE A 28 3.12 4.46 11.69
C ILE A 28 4.17 5.32 10.97
N ALA A 29 3.74 6.26 10.12
CA ALA A 29 4.65 7.20 9.47
C ALA A 29 5.43 8.06 10.48
N ASP A 30 4.75 8.59 11.50
CA ASP A 30 5.37 9.44 12.52
C ASP A 30 6.43 8.69 13.31
N LEU A 31 6.12 7.45 13.72
CA LEU A 31 7.06 6.58 14.42
C LEU A 31 8.25 6.20 13.53
N ALA A 32 8.00 5.82 12.26
CA ALA A 32 9.08 5.50 11.32
C ALA A 32 10.06 6.67 11.18
N VAL A 33 9.54 7.88 10.95
CA VAL A 33 10.36 9.09 10.82
C VAL A 33 11.12 9.41 12.10
N ALA A 34 10.47 9.31 13.27
CA ALA A 34 11.10 9.56 14.57
C ALA A 34 12.30 8.62 14.83
N HIS A 35 12.25 7.41 14.30
CA HIS A 35 13.32 6.41 14.43
C HIS A 35 14.29 6.37 13.24
N GLY A 36 14.23 7.34 12.31
CA GLY A 36 15.16 7.41 11.18
C GLY A 36 14.94 6.33 10.11
N VAL A 37 13.73 5.78 10.05
CA VAL A 37 13.24 4.87 9.00
C VAL A 37 12.50 5.69 7.95
N THR A 38 12.84 5.50 6.68
CA THR A 38 12.15 6.14 5.56
C THR A 38 10.96 5.26 5.14
N PRO A 39 9.71 5.71 5.32
CA PRO A 39 8.56 4.91 4.94
C PRO A 39 8.28 5.01 3.43
N VAL A 40 7.85 3.89 2.86
CA VAL A 40 7.25 3.74 1.54
C VAL A 40 5.85 3.19 1.78
N PHE A 41 4.81 3.91 1.38
CA PHE A 41 3.44 3.41 1.51
C PHE A 41 2.95 2.85 0.18
N ALA A 42 2.43 1.65 0.22
CA ALA A 42 1.88 0.96 -0.93
C ALA A 42 0.36 1.14 -1.01
N SER A 43 -0.15 1.27 -2.23
CA SER A 43 -1.57 1.12 -2.51
C SER A 43 -2.06 -0.27 -2.12
N ILE A 44 -3.24 -0.35 -1.52
CA ILE A 44 -3.97 -1.60 -1.38
C ILE A 44 -4.33 -2.12 -2.78
N LEU A 45 -4.17 -3.42 -3.00
CA LEU A 45 -4.55 -4.07 -4.26
C LEU A 45 -6.07 -4.05 -4.45
N PRO A 46 -6.58 -4.10 -5.69
CA PRO A 46 -7.97 -4.44 -5.92
C PRO A 46 -8.27 -5.86 -5.42
N VAL A 47 -9.56 -6.22 -5.39
CA VAL A 47 -10.01 -7.60 -5.20
C VAL A 47 -10.92 -8.00 -6.35
N SER A 48 -11.17 -9.28 -6.54
CA SER A 48 -12.12 -9.78 -7.54
C SER A 48 -12.93 -10.95 -7.00
N ASP A 49 -14.05 -11.21 -7.68
CA ASP A 49 -14.95 -12.32 -7.36
C ASP A 49 -14.92 -13.40 -8.46
N TYR A 50 -13.96 -13.33 -9.39
CA TYR A 50 -13.91 -14.19 -10.58
C TYR A 50 -13.86 -15.69 -10.26
N HIS A 51 -13.32 -16.05 -9.09
CA HIS A 51 -13.18 -17.43 -8.65
C HIS A 51 -14.25 -17.89 -7.66
N LYS A 52 -15.30 -17.09 -7.40
CA LYS A 52 -16.34 -17.42 -6.39
C LYS A 52 -17.16 -18.67 -6.71
N THR A 53 -17.23 -19.06 -7.99
CA THR A 53 -17.87 -20.31 -8.42
C THR A 53 -17.07 -21.55 -8.01
N ASN A 54 -15.75 -21.40 -7.82
CA ASN A 54 -14.88 -22.48 -7.39
C ASN A 54 -14.99 -22.70 -5.88
N ASN A 55 -15.19 -21.61 -5.13
CA ASN A 55 -15.46 -21.63 -3.70
C ASN A 55 -16.22 -20.35 -3.31
N PRO A 56 -17.43 -20.44 -2.70
CA PRO A 56 -18.20 -19.25 -2.31
C PRO A 56 -17.45 -18.36 -1.31
N ASN A 57 -16.48 -18.91 -0.57
CA ASN A 57 -15.62 -18.11 0.31
C ASN A 57 -14.63 -17.21 -0.44
N TYR A 58 -14.56 -17.27 -1.77
CA TYR A 58 -13.75 -16.38 -2.61
C TYR A 58 -14.52 -15.14 -3.07
N GLU A 59 -15.74 -14.91 -2.61
CA GLU A 59 -16.40 -13.63 -2.79
C GLU A 59 -15.77 -12.58 -1.85
N ARG A 60 -15.13 -11.56 -2.44
CA ARG A 60 -14.31 -10.55 -1.75
C ARG A 60 -14.95 -9.18 -1.75
N THR A 61 -15.60 -8.79 -2.85
CA THR A 61 -16.10 -7.41 -3.04
C THR A 61 -17.12 -6.95 -1.99
N PRO A 62 -18.00 -7.79 -1.41
CA PRO A 62 -18.95 -7.32 -0.38
C PRO A 62 -18.26 -6.83 0.89
N GLY A 63 -17.18 -7.50 1.29
CA GLY A 63 -16.36 -7.09 2.45
C GLY A 63 -15.34 -6.01 2.09
N ARG A 64 -14.98 -5.88 0.81
CA ARG A 64 -13.95 -4.93 0.34
C ARG A 64 -14.46 -4.16 -0.88
N PRO A 65 -15.41 -3.24 -0.70
CA PRO A 65 -15.97 -2.50 -1.83
C PRO A 65 -14.87 -1.77 -2.61
N PRO A 66 -14.83 -1.87 -3.97
CA PRO A 66 -13.79 -1.22 -4.78
C PRO A 66 -13.67 0.29 -4.52
N ALA A 67 -14.80 0.98 -4.32
CA ALA A 67 -14.83 2.40 -3.99
C ALA A 67 -14.10 2.73 -2.68
N THR A 68 -14.21 1.86 -1.67
CA THR A 68 -13.50 2.05 -0.38
C THR A 68 -12.00 1.86 -0.53
N ILE A 69 -11.57 0.86 -1.31
CA ILE A 69 -10.15 0.64 -1.64
C ILE A 69 -9.59 1.86 -2.38
N LEU A 70 -10.27 2.32 -3.43
CA LEU A 70 -9.86 3.49 -4.22
C LEU A 70 -9.77 4.76 -3.36
N ALA A 71 -10.78 5.02 -2.52
CA ALA A 71 -10.79 6.18 -1.64
C ALA A 71 -9.61 6.16 -0.64
N LEU A 72 -9.29 4.99 -0.08
CA LEU A 72 -8.16 4.86 0.83
C LEU A 72 -6.81 4.99 0.10
N ASN A 73 -6.68 4.40 -1.10
CA ASN A 73 -5.48 4.54 -1.94
C ASN A 73 -5.21 6.00 -2.32
N GLN A 74 -6.25 6.74 -2.72
CA GLN A 74 -6.13 8.17 -3.00
C GLN A 74 -5.61 8.93 -1.77
N TRP A 75 -6.17 8.68 -0.60
CA TRP A 75 -5.70 9.30 0.63
C TRP A 75 -4.24 8.96 0.95
N ILE A 76 -3.82 7.70 0.74
CA ILE A 76 -2.43 7.25 0.95
C ILE A 76 -1.49 8.01 0.01
N ALA A 77 -1.85 8.10 -1.27
CA ALA A 77 -1.08 8.84 -2.28
C ALA A 77 -0.94 10.33 -1.89
N ASP A 78 -2.04 10.97 -1.49
CA ASP A 78 -2.03 12.37 -1.08
C ASP A 78 -1.19 12.59 0.19
N MET A 79 -1.28 11.68 1.16
CA MET A 79 -0.48 11.72 2.38
C MET A 79 1.01 11.61 2.06
N CYS A 80 1.39 10.70 1.15
CA CYS A 80 2.76 10.60 0.67
C CYS A 80 3.23 11.88 -0.01
N GLY A 81 2.40 12.45 -0.89
CA GLY A 81 2.69 13.71 -1.58
C GLY A 81 2.92 14.88 -0.61
N ARG A 82 2.03 15.04 0.39
CA ARG A 82 2.17 16.10 1.42
C ARG A 82 3.41 15.93 2.30
N ARG A 83 3.81 14.68 2.58
CA ARG A 83 4.89 14.36 3.51
C ARG A 83 6.24 14.06 2.84
N GLY A 84 6.28 14.06 1.51
CA GLY A 84 7.49 13.72 0.74
C GLY A 84 7.90 12.25 0.85
N PHE A 85 6.94 11.34 1.08
CA PHE A 85 7.19 9.91 1.08
C PHE A 85 7.07 9.31 -0.31
N VAL A 86 7.69 8.15 -0.52
CA VAL A 86 7.50 7.39 -1.76
C VAL A 86 6.17 6.65 -1.68
N TYR A 87 5.32 6.87 -2.69
CA TYR A 87 4.13 6.06 -2.95
C TYR A 87 4.48 4.91 -3.91
N LEU A 88 4.05 3.71 -3.54
CA LEU A 88 4.19 2.47 -4.31
C LEU A 88 2.83 2.03 -4.84
N ASP A 89 2.59 2.23 -6.13
CA ASP A 89 1.29 1.97 -6.75
C ASP A 89 1.20 0.53 -7.31
N TYR A 90 0.88 -0.42 -6.43
CA TYR A 90 0.53 -1.78 -6.83
C TYR A 90 -0.82 -1.87 -7.54
N PHE A 91 -1.78 -1.03 -7.16
CA PHE A 91 -3.15 -1.07 -7.69
C PHE A 91 -3.11 -0.91 -9.22
N ALA A 92 -2.41 0.11 -9.71
CA ALA A 92 -2.30 0.39 -11.14
C ALA A 92 -1.66 -0.74 -11.96
N LYS A 93 -0.99 -1.70 -11.33
CA LYS A 93 -0.31 -2.83 -11.99
C LYS A 93 -1.03 -4.16 -11.81
N THR A 94 -2.03 -4.22 -10.95
CA THR A 94 -2.77 -5.45 -10.61
C THR A 94 -4.25 -5.36 -10.95
N VAL A 95 -4.74 -4.16 -11.27
CA VAL A 95 -6.11 -3.93 -11.72
C VAL A 95 -6.29 -4.33 -13.19
N ASP A 96 -7.44 -4.90 -13.51
CA ASP A 96 -7.91 -5.15 -14.88
C ASP A 96 -8.74 -3.97 -15.43
N PRO A 97 -9.20 -4.01 -16.69
CA PRO A 97 -10.02 -2.94 -17.27
C PRO A 97 -11.38 -2.72 -16.58
N ASP A 98 -11.89 -3.70 -15.84
CA ASP A 98 -13.17 -3.62 -15.13
C ASP A 98 -13.01 -3.06 -13.70
N GLY A 99 -11.77 -2.80 -13.26
CA GLY A 99 -11.48 -2.24 -11.95
C GLY A 99 -11.26 -3.29 -10.85
N TYR A 100 -11.12 -4.56 -11.21
CA TYR A 100 -10.93 -5.68 -10.28
C TYR A 100 -9.52 -6.25 -10.34
N LEU A 101 -9.20 -7.12 -9.39
CA LEU A 101 -7.93 -7.84 -9.41
C LEU A 101 -7.91 -8.83 -10.59
N GLN A 102 -6.90 -8.70 -11.44
CA GLN A 102 -6.67 -9.59 -12.58
C GLN A 102 -6.77 -11.06 -12.14
N ALA A 103 -7.58 -11.83 -12.87
CA ALA A 103 -7.97 -13.18 -12.47
C ALA A 103 -6.79 -14.17 -12.36
N ASP A 104 -5.71 -13.93 -13.10
CA ASP A 104 -4.50 -14.76 -13.16
C ASP A 104 -3.43 -14.35 -12.14
N LEU A 105 -3.65 -13.30 -11.34
CA LEU A 105 -2.71 -12.86 -10.31
C LEU A 105 -3.05 -13.38 -8.92
N ALA A 106 -4.25 -13.93 -8.70
CA ALA A 106 -4.70 -14.47 -7.42
C ALA A 106 -5.77 -15.54 -7.58
N ALA A 107 -5.50 -16.75 -7.10
CA ALA A 107 -6.42 -17.89 -7.17
C ALA A 107 -7.73 -17.69 -6.38
N ASP A 108 -7.74 -16.80 -5.38
CA ASP A 108 -8.88 -16.55 -4.50
C ASP A 108 -9.44 -15.12 -4.59
N GLY A 109 -9.00 -14.36 -5.60
CA GLY A 109 -9.39 -12.98 -5.83
C GLY A 109 -8.89 -11.96 -4.79
N LEU A 110 -7.95 -12.35 -3.91
CA LEU A 110 -7.44 -11.49 -2.83
C LEU A 110 -5.92 -11.58 -2.65
N HIS A 111 -5.36 -12.78 -2.59
CA HIS A 111 -3.95 -13.00 -2.26
C HIS A 111 -3.13 -13.22 -3.53
N PRO A 112 -2.16 -12.33 -3.84
CA PRO A 112 -1.26 -12.53 -4.96
C PRO A 112 -0.58 -13.90 -4.90
N ASP A 113 -0.61 -14.62 -6.01
CA ASP A 113 0.13 -15.87 -6.17
C ASP A 113 1.54 -15.61 -6.76
N GLY A 114 2.16 -16.65 -7.32
CA GLY A 114 3.46 -16.50 -7.98
C GLY A 114 3.48 -15.45 -9.10
N ALA A 115 2.45 -15.40 -9.94
CA ALA A 115 2.34 -14.41 -11.01
C ALA A 115 2.07 -13.01 -10.44
N GLY A 116 1.18 -12.91 -9.44
CA GLY A 116 0.95 -11.66 -8.71
C GLY A 116 2.24 -11.09 -8.10
N TYR A 117 3.04 -11.91 -7.42
CA TYR A 117 4.32 -11.46 -6.86
C TYR A 117 5.38 -11.13 -7.91
N GLN A 118 5.38 -11.78 -9.07
CA GLN A 118 6.26 -11.40 -10.19
C GLN A 118 5.97 -9.98 -10.69
N VAL A 119 4.70 -9.55 -10.67
CA VAL A 119 4.33 -8.16 -10.97
C VAL A 119 4.75 -7.22 -9.85
N MET A 120 4.55 -7.60 -8.58
CA MET A 120 4.79 -6.73 -7.43
C MET A 120 6.27 -6.52 -7.10
N ALA A 121 7.10 -7.57 -7.16
CA ALA A 121 8.49 -7.54 -6.72
C ALA A 121 9.34 -6.41 -7.34
N PRO A 122 9.36 -6.19 -8.68
CA PRO A 122 10.15 -5.10 -9.26
C PRO A 122 9.67 -3.72 -8.80
N LEU A 123 8.36 -3.52 -8.61
CA LEU A 123 7.80 -2.25 -8.15
C LEU A 123 8.26 -1.94 -6.71
N ALA A 124 8.26 -2.96 -5.85
CA ALA A 124 8.76 -2.85 -4.47
C ALA A 124 10.24 -2.45 -4.45
N HIS A 125 11.06 -3.15 -5.25
CA HIS A 125 12.48 -2.86 -5.39
C HIS A 125 12.71 -1.41 -5.82
N ASP A 126 12.04 -0.94 -6.87
CA ASP A 126 12.20 0.41 -7.39
C ASP A 126 11.76 1.48 -6.38
N ALA A 127 10.69 1.23 -5.63
CA ALA A 127 10.26 2.13 -4.56
C ALA A 127 11.26 2.19 -3.40
N ILE A 128 11.86 1.06 -3.02
CA ILE A 128 12.92 1.00 -2.01
C ILE A 128 14.14 1.80 -2.48
N MET A 129 14.57 1.62 -3.73
CA MET A 129 15.72 2.33 -4.28
C MET A 129 15.50 3.85 -4.31
N ARG A 130 14.33 4.31 -4.77
CA ARG A 130 13.95 5.74 -4.71
C ARG A 130 13.99 6.30 -3.28
N ALA A 131 13.51 5.53 -2.31
CA ALA A 131 13.54 5.93 -0.89
C ALA A 131 14.96 5.99 -0.31
N LEU A 132 15.86 5.09 -0.73
CA LEU A 132 17.27 5.13 -0.34
C LEU A 132 18.00 6.32 -0.95
N GLU A 133 17.69 6.69 -2.19
CA GLU A 133 18.27 7.84 -2.88
C GLU A 133 17.85 9.17 -2.25
N SER A 134 16.55 9.35 -1.97
CA SER A 134 16.04 10.58 -1.35
C SER A 134 16.69 10.86 0.01
N ARG A 135 17.01 9.80 0.77
CA ARG A 135 17.74 9.90 2.04
C ARG A 135 19.18 10.39 1.87
N LYS A 136 19.88 10.00 0.80
CA LYS A 136 21.26 10.46 0.53
C LYS A 136 21.30 11.95 0.18
N SER A 137 20.27 12.45 -0.50
CA SER A 137 20.16 13.86 -0.89
C SER A 137 19.67 14.79 0.23
N ALA A 138 19.15 14.27 1.34
CA ALA A 138 18.64 15.08 2.43
C ALA A 138 19.79 15.83 3.15
N PRO A 139 19.67 17.16 3.40
CA PRO A 139 20.68 17.90 4.14
C PRO A 139 20.95 17.24 5.49
N ARG A 140 22.21 16.96 5.81
CA ARG A 140 22.60 16.53 7.16
C ARG A 140 22.14 17.60 8.14
N ARG A 141 21.14 17.30 8.98
CA ARG A 141 20.76 18.15 10.11
C ARG A 141 22.02 18.41 10.95
N LYS A 142 22.53 19.64 10.93
CA LYS A 142 23.58 20.07 11.85
C LYS A 142 23.02 19.89 13.26
N ARG A 143 23.59 18.98 14.04
CA ARG A 143 23.39 18.98 15.49
C ARG A 143 23.93 20.32 15.97
N PHE A 144 23.05 21.28 16.26
CA PHE A 144 23.41 22.39 17.12
C PHE A 144 23.66 21.77 18.50
N GLY A 145 24.94 21.55 18.81
CA GLY A 145 25.37 21.28 20.16
C GLY A 145 25.03 22.51 20.99
N ILE A 146 24.16 22.33 21.97
CA ILE A 146 23.96 23.30 23.04
C ILE A 146 25.17 23.09 23.96
N PHE A 147 26.14 23.99 23.85
CA PHE A 147 27.07 24.36 24.90
C PHE A 147 27.02 25.88 25.02
#